data_AF-A0A969AT25-F1
#
_entry.id   AF-A0A969AT25-F1
#
_cell.length_a   1.000
_cell.length_b   1.000
_cell.length_c   1.000
_cell.angle_alpha   90.00
_cell.angle_beta   90.00
_cell.angle_gamma   90.00
#
_symmetry.space_group_name_H-M   'P 1'
#
loop_
_entity.id
_entity.type
_entity.pdbx_description
1 polymer ?
#
loop_
_entity_poly.entity_id
_entity_poly.type
_entity_poly.pdbx_seq_one_letter_code
_entity_poly.pdbx_strand_id
1 'polypeptide(L)'
;MIKYILVLQFLLCISPLLPAQVETAEWPQKLFASDKPLRFSLVVDIKTLKNDESENPEYTKGQMIWHRENEEDVIFHIEARARGKSRRLFDFCHFPPLKLNFKKKEVAGTLFEGQDKLKLVSYCRDVDLYQSYVLQEYLIYKLYNCLTPNSFRVRLAHITYTDLNDKSKEVTRYGFLIEDDDIMAARNGAVISETLLPHQDRCDLATLDIFTLFQYMIGNTDWWIAAPKMHNIKLIEFDGKLPVPVPYDFDYCGAINANYAVPTADLPIKSVRERYFIGYCRVRGGYETTVALFNEKRNTIYDLYRQFDLIDEKSKKMILAYFDRFYKTINNPKQLEKKIYNNCQVSHNHLHHAR
;
A
#
# COMPACT_ATOMS: atom_id res chain seq x y z
N MET A 1 -30.65 -51.87 -64.65
CA MET A 1 -29.30 -51.27 -64.55
C MET A 1 -29.48 -49.82 -64.19
N ILE A 2 -29.08 -49.40 -62.99
CA ILE A 2 -28.53 -48.08 -62.61
C ILE A 2 -28.22 -48.20 -61.11
N LYS A 3 -26.97 -47.92 -60.75
CA LYS A 3 -26.37 -48.02 -59.41
C LYS A 3 -26.30 -46.62 -58.76
N TYR A 4 -26.14 -46.62 -57.42
CA TYR A 4 -25.60 -45.56 -56.55
C TYR A 4 -26.57 -44.40 -56.20
N ILE A 5 -26.53 -43.72 -55.05
CA ILE A 5 -25.53 -43.52 -53.98
C ILE A 5 -26.27 -43.55 -52.61
N LEU A 6 -25.68 -44.19 -51.59
CA LEU A 6 -26.08 -44.02 -50.19
C LEU A 6 -25.32 -42.81 -49.63
N VAL A 7 -26.00 -41.69 -49.35
CA VAL A 7 -25.39 -40.53 -48.69
C VAL A 7 -25.53 -40.70 -47.18
N LEU A 8 -24.43 -41.02 -46.51
CA LEU A 8 -24.32 -41.03 -45.06
C LEU A 8 -24.23 -39.56 -44.58
N GLN A 9 -25.28 -39.01 -44.01
CA GLN A 9 -25.23 -37.70 -43.34
C GLN A 9 -24.47 -37.84 -42.01
N PHE A 10 -23.23 -37.37 -42.00
CA PHE A 10 -22.44 -37.20 -40.78
C PHE A 10 -22.95 -35.94 -40.06
N LEU A 11 -23.76 -36.10 -39.01
CA LEU A 11 -24.08 -35.01 -38.08
C LEU A 11 -22.84 -34.70 -37.25
N LEU A 12 -22.10 -33.66 -37.64
CA LEU A 12 -21.08 -33.03 -36.81
C LEU A 12 -21.79 -32.33 -35.63
N CYS A 13 -21.83 -33.00 -34.48
CA CYS A 13 -22.12 -32.35 -33.20
C CYS A 13 -20.97 -31.37 -32.89
N ILE A 14 -21.11 -30.12 -33.33
CA ILE A 14 -20.27 -29.02 -32.88
C ILE A 14 -20.76 -28.67 -31.47
N SER A 15 -20.19 -29.33 -30.46
CA SER A 15 -20.34 -28.92 -29.07
C SER A 15 -19.66 -27.55 -28.93
N PRO A 16 -20.38 -26.47 -28.56
CA PRO A 16 -19.70 -25.23 -28.22
C PRO A 16 -18.81 -25.50 -27.01
N LEU A 17 -17.49 -25.39 -27.21
CA LEU A 17 -16.52 -25.25 -26.13
C LEU A 17 -16.88 -23.98 -25.38
N LEU A 18 -17.70 -24.12 -24.34
CA LEU A 18 -17.87 -23.08 -23.33
C LEU A 18 -16.47 -22.81 -22.77
N PRO A 19 -16.00 -21.55 -22.73
CA PRO A 19 -14.80 -21.20 -22.00
C PRO A 19 -14.97 -21.73 -20.58
N ALA A 20 -13.99 -22.48 -20.08
CA ALA A 20 -13.93 -22.84 -18.68
C ALA A 20 -14.07 -21.53 -17.88
N GLN A 21 -15.18 -21.39 -17.14
CA GLN A 21 -15.28 -20.36 -16.13
C GLN A 21 -14.17 -20.68 -15.13
N VAL A 22 -13.12 -19.85 -15.14
CA VAL A 22 -12.21 -19.78 -14.02
C VAL A 22 -13.10 -19.33 -12.85
N GLU A 23 -13.42 -20.26 -11.95
CA GLU A 23 -13.91 -19.91 -10.63
C GLU A 23 -12.83 -19.03 -10.00
N THR A 24 -13.00 -17.71 -10.11
CA THR A 24 -12.34 -16.79 -9.22
C THR A 24 -12.84 -17.16 -7.85
N ALA A 25 -12.03 -17.86 -7.05
CA ALA A 25 -12.32 -18.07 -5.65
C ALA A 25 -12.62 -16.69 -5.06
N GLU A 26 -13.91 -16.41 -4.79
CA GLU A 26 -14.32 -15.21 -4.08
C GLU A 26 -13.75 -15.37 -2.68
N TRP A 27 -12.50 -14.93 -2.48
CA TRP A 27 -11.93 -14.84 -1.16
C TRP A 27 -12.70 -13.75 -0.45
N PRO A 28 -13.54 -14.04 0.56
CA PRO A 28 -14.30 -13.00 1.19
C PRO A 28 -13.33 -12.25 2.09
N GLN A 29 -12.62 -11.26 1.54
CA GLN A 29 -11.76 -10.37 2.30
C GLN A 29 -12.60 -9.35 3.07
N LYS A 30 -13.44 -9.86 3.96
CA LYS A 30 -14.43 -9.10 4.72
C LYS A 30 -13.75 -8.01 5.55
N LEU A 31 -12.57 -8.29 6.12
CA LEU A 31 -11.82 -7.37 6.98
C LEU A 31 -11.53 -6.01 6.33
N PHE A 32 -11.17 -6.01 5.04
CA PHE A 32 -10.76 -4.81 4.30
C PHE A 32 -11.86 -4.25 3.38
N ALA A 33 -13.05 -4.84 3.39
CA ALA A 33 -14.17 -4.41 2.54
C ALA A 33 -14.90 -3.15 3.06
N SER A 34 -14.63 -2.75 4.30
CA SER A 34 -15.29 -1.61 4.95
C SER A 34 -14.24 -0.59 5.38
N ASP A 35 -14.69 0.64 5.64
CA ASP A 35 -13.86 1.72 6.22
C ASP A 35 -14.22 2.09 7.67
N LYS A 36 -15.25 1.49 8.27
CA LYS A 36 -15.60 1.68 9.70
C LYS A 36 -14.42 1.26 10.59
N PRO A 37 -13.90 2.10 11.50
CA PRO A 37 -12.76 1.70 12.32
C PRO A 37 -13.03 0.41 13.12
N LEU A 38 -12.10 -0.54 13.05
CA LEU A 38 -12.11 -1.74 13.87
C LEU A 38 -11.78 -1.37 15.33
N ARG A 39 -12.45 -1.95 16.31
CA ARG A 39 -12.14 -1.73 17.73
C ARG A 39 -11.61 -3.02 18.34
N PHE A 40 -10.41 -3.00 18.89
CA PHE A 40 -9.86 -4.18 19.56
C PHE A 40 -8.85 -3.81 20.64
N SER A 41 -8.69 -4.70 21.61
CA SER A 41 -7.58 -4.64 22.57
C SER A 41 -6.46 -5.57 22.12
N LEU A 42 -5.22 -5.13 22.27
CA LEU A 42 -4.01 -5.89 22.00
C LEU A 42 -3.27 -6.09 23.32
N VAL A 43 -3.33 -7.30 23.85
CA VAL A 43 -2.68 -7.70 25.09
C VAL A 43 -1.40 -8.46 24.74
N VAL A 44 -0.25 -7.79 24.87
CA VAL A 44 1.06 -8.30 24.42
C VAL A 44 2.16 -7.97 25.44
N ASP A 45 3.30 -8.63 25.34
CA ASP A 45 4.49 -8.25 26.12
C ASP A 45 5.10 -6.98 25.52
N ILE A 46 4.58 -5.83 25.95
CA ILE A 46 4.95 -4.53 25.42
C ILE A 46 6.43 -4.28 25.66
N LYS A 47 6.96 -4.64 26.83
CA LYS A 47 8.37 -4.43 27.16
C LYS A 47 9.29 -5.20 26.22
N THR A 48 8.99 -6.46 25.93
CA THR A 48 9.79 -7.26 24.99
C THR A 48 9.70 -6.70 23.58
N LEU A 49 8.50 -6.38 23.09
CA LEU A 49 8.32 -5.83 21.74
C LEU A 49 9.01 -4.47 21.54
N LYS A 50 9.00 -3.60 22.56
CA LYS A 50 9.64 -2.27 22.48
C LYS A 50 11.16 -2.31 22.45
N ASN A 51 11.77 -3.29 23.13
CA ASN A 51 13.23 -3.37 23.29
C ASN A 51 13.88 -4.32 22.26
N ASP A 52 13.10 -4.95 21.39
CA ASP A 52 13.62 -5.84 20.36
C ASP A 52 14.14 -5.06 19.13
N GLU A 53 15.40 -4.65 19.23
CA GLU A 53 16.15 -4.01 18.15
C GLU A 53 16.93 -5.02 17.29
N SER A 54 16.74 -6.33 17.51
CA SER A 54 17.47 -7.38 16.80
C SER A 54 17.19 -7.35 15.30
N GLU A 55 18.13 -7.86 14.50
CA GLU A 55 17.91 -7.98 13.04
C GLU A 55 16.67 -8.85 12.74
N ASN A 56 16.47 -9.91 13.51
CA ASN A 56 15.40 -10.89 13.36
C ASN A 56 14.51 -10.98 14.62
N PRO A 57 13.56 -10.05 14.81
CA PRO A 57 12.66 -10.07 15.95
C PRO A 57 11.88 -11.36 16.05
N GLU A 58 11.80 -11.88 17.26
CA GLU A 58 11.11 -13.11 17.58
C GLU A 58 9.64 -12.87 17.90
N TYR A 59 8.84 -13.91 17.72
CA TYR A 59 7.42 -13.90 18.05
C TYR A 59 7.22 -14.11 19.54
N THR A 60 6.46 -13.22 20.18
CA THR A 60 5.99 -13.35 21.56
C THR A 60 4.49 -13.60 21.58
N LYS A 61 4.02 -14.39 22.55
CA LYS A 61 2.60 -14.72 22.67
C LYS A 61 1.81 -13.51 23.15
N GLY A 62 0.56 -13.42 22.69
CA GLY A 62 -0.39 -12.40 23.12
C GLY A 62 -1.82 -12.74 22.73
N GLN A 63 -2.70 -11.77 22.93
CA GLN A 63 -4.11 -11.87 22.58
C GLN A 63 -4.58 -10.61 21.86
N MET A 64 -5.44 -10.79 20.87
CA MET A 64 -6.24 -9.72 20.28
C MET A 64 -7.70 -9.96 20.65
N ILE A 65 -8.33 -8.98 21.29
CA ILE A 65 -9.73 -9.04 21.70
C ILE A 65 -10.50 -8.12 20.78
N TRP A 66 -11.22 -8.67 19.81
CA TRP A 66 -12.04 -7.90 18.88
C TRP A 66 -13.38 -7.54 19.53
N HIS A 67 -13.60 -6.23 19.72
CA HIS A 67 -14.83 -5.71 20.30
C HIS A 67 -15.90 -5.55 19.23
N ARG A 68 -16.98 -6.31 19.38
CA ARG A 68 -18.14 -6.28 18.47
C ARG A 68 -19.25 -5.43 19.06
N GLU A 69 -19.97 -4.73 18.19
CA GLU A 69 -21.07 -3.87 18.60
C GLU A 69 -22.29 -4.73 18.90
N ASN A 70 -22.78 -4.68 20.15
CA ASN A 70 -23.94 -5.45 20.63
C ASN A 70 -23.80 -6.98 20.53
N GLU A 71 -22.56 -7.48 20.42
CA GLU A 71 -22.24 -8.91 20.40
C GLU A 71 -21.08 -9.16 21.37
N GLU A 72 -20.87 -10.43 21.76
CA GLU A 72 -19.75 -10.80 22.62
C GLU A 72 -18.39 -10.54 21.94
N ASP A 73 -17.36 -10.23 22.72
CA ASP A 73 -16.02 -10.09 22.18
C ASP A 73 -15.49 -11.41 21.62
N VAL A 74 -14.69 -11.34 20.55
CA VAL A 74 -13.97 -12.50 20.01
C VAL A 74 -12.51 -12.40 20.40
N ILE A 75 -11.99 -13.43 21.06
CA ILE A 75 -10.60 -13.48 21.50
C ILE A 75 -9.79 -14.35 20.55
N PHE A 76 -8.74 -13.77 19.98
CA PHE A 76 -7.74 -14.47 19.20
C PHE A 76 -6.46 -14.60 20.00
N HIS A 77 -5.96 -15.81 20.13
CA HIS A 77 -4.59 -16.07 20.56
C HIS A 77 -3.66 -15.83 19.39
N ILE A 78 -2.75 -14.90 19.58
CA ILE A 78 -1.82 -14.48 18.54
C ILE A 78 -0.39 -14.62 19.02
N GLU A 79 0.52 -14.54 18.07
CA GLU A 79 1.89 -14.15 18.34
C GLU A 79 2.17 -12.80 17.69
N ALA A 80 2.90 -11.93 18.36
CA ALA A 80 3.27 -10.62 17.86
C ALA A 80 4.78 -10.50 17.82
N ARG A 81 5.30 -9.76 16.84
CA ARG A 81 6.70 -9.34 16.82
C ARG A 81 6.85 -7.93 16.27
N ALA A 82 7.91 -7.25 16.67
CA ALA A 82 8.28 -5.97 16.07
C ALA A 82 8.61 -6.14 14.58
N ARG A 83 8.24 -5.16 13.75
CA ARG A 83 8.58 -5.10 12.32
C ARG A 83 9.17 -3.74 11.94
N GLY A 84 9.75 -3.67 10.75
CA GLY A 84 10.43 -2.48 10.25
C GLY A 84 11.91 -2.48 10.58
N LYS A 85 12.62 -1.43 10.14
CA LYS A 85 14.04 -1.21 10.45
C LYS A 85 14.17 -0.06 11.46
N SER A 86 14.13 1.18 10.98
CA SER A 86 14.30 2.39 11.80
C SER A 86 13.21 2.54 12.87
N ARG A 87 11.95 2.22 12.54
CA ARG A 87 10.82 2.28 13.48
C ARG A 87 10.85 1.23 14.60
N ARG A 88 11.85 0.34 14.64
CA ARG A 88 12.11 -0.52 15.82
C ARG A 88 13.08 0.12 16.80
N LEU A 89 13.90 1.06 16.35
CA LEU A 89 14.85 1.76 17.19
C LEU A 89 14.09 2.76 18.06
N PHE A 90 14.38 2.74 19.36
CA PHE A 90 13.66 3.55 20.35
C PHE A 90 13.71 5.05 20.02
N ASP A 91 14.83 5.53 19.46
CA ASP A 91 15.03 6.92 19.04
C ASP A 91 14.02 7.41 18.00
N PHE A 92 13.40 6.49 17.25
CA PHE A 92 12.35 6.82 16.29
C PHE A 92 10.97 6.55 16.89
N CYS A 93 10.73 5.32 17.35
CA CYS A 93 9.44 4.91 17.91
C CYS A 93 9.60 4.26 19.28
N HIS A 94 8.81 4.75 20.24
CA HIS A 94 8.70 4.13 21.56
C HIS A 94 7.83 2.87 21.56
N PHE A 95 7.03 2.64 20.52
CA PHE A 95 6.29 1.40 20.28
C PHE A 95 6.32 1.06 18.79
N PRO A 96 6.94 -0.06 18.38
CA PRO A 96 7.15 -0.34 16.97
C PRO A 96 5.87 -0.78 16.27
N PRO A 97 5.81 -0.70 14.93
CA PRO A 97 4.80 -1.43 14.17
C PRO A 97 4.98 -2.93 14.39
N LEU A 98 3.89 -3.70 14.30
CA LEU A 98 3.89 -5.12 14.64
C LEU A 98 3.51 -6.00 13.44
N LYS A 99 3.98 -7.24 13.45
CA LYS A 99 3.40 -8.32 12.65
C LYS A 99 2.65 -9.25 13.60
N LEU A 100 1.34 -9.35 13.41
CA LEU A 100 0.44 -10.21 14.18
C LEU A 100 0.29 -11.54 13.43
N ASN A 101 0.46 -12.65 14.13
CA ASN A 101 0.33 -14.01 13.63
C ASN A 101 -0.86 -14.66 14.33
N PHE A 102 -1.92 -14.95 13.58
CA PHE A 102 -3.15 -15.53 14.07
C PHE A 102 -3.14 -17.04 13.90
N LYS A 103 -3.85 -17.75 14.75
CA LYS A 103 -4.11 -19.18 14.51
C LYS A 103 -5.20 -19.31 13.45
N LYS A 104 -4.90 -19.95 12.32
CA LYS A 104 -5.86 -20.19 11.22
C LYS A 104 -7.24 -20.71 11.67
N LYS A 105 -7.26 -21.61 12.65
CA LYS A 105 -8.51 -22.19 13.20
C LYS A 105 -9.37 -21.19 13.97
N GLU A 106 -8.78 -20.16 14.56
CA GLU A 106 -9.51 -19.16 15.37
C GLU A 106 -10.10 -18.06 14.48
N VAL A 107 -9.52 -17.81 13.31
CA VAL A 107 -10.03 -16.80 12.37
C VAL A 107 -11.11 -17.32 11.42
N ALA A 108 -11.23 -18.64 11.25
CA ALA A 108 -12.23 -19.27 10.38
C ALA A 108 -13.67 -18.88 10.81
N GLY A 109 -14.52 -18.53 9.84
CA GLY A 109 -15.89 -18.07 10.12
C GLY A 109 -16.01 -16.70 10.79
N THR A 110 -14.92 -15.97 11.02
CA THR A 110 -14.92 -14.62 11.60
C THR A 110 -14.71 -13.54 10.54
N LEU A 111 -14.70 -12.26 10.94
CA LEU A 111 -14.28 -11.16 10.07
C LEU A 111 -12.83 -11.31 9.55
N PHE A 112 -11.99 -12.02 10.31
CA PHE A 112 -10.58 -12.26 10.00
C PHE A 112 -10.34 -13.52 9.18
N GLU A 113 -11.39 -14.15 8.67
CA GLU A 113 -11.27 -15.35 7.85
C GLU A 113 -10.26 -15.17 6.69
N GLY A 114 -9.37 -16.14 6.54
CA GLY A 114 -8.26 -16.10 5.59
C GLY A 114 -7.09 -15.17 5.98
N GLN A 115 -7.13 -14.51 7.14
CA GLN A 115 -6.04 -13.67 7.65
C GLN A 115 -5.17 -14.46 8.64
N ASP A 116 -4.05 -15.02 8.15
CA ASP A 116 -3.07 -15.71 9.00
C ASP A 116 -2.08 -14.72 9.62
N LYS A 117 -1.61 -13.75 8.83
CA LYS A 117 -0.63 -12.75 9.26
C LYS A 117 -1.08 -11.37 8.83
N LEU A 118 -1.03 -10.42 9.74
CA LEU A 118 -1.36 -9.03 9.47
C LEU A 118 -0.26 -8.09 9.92
N LYS A 119 0.03 -7.08 9.09
CA LYS A 119 0.92 -5.98 9.46
C LYS A 119 0.06 -4.93 10.16
N LEU A 120 0.49 -4.50 11.34
CA LEU A 120 -0.10 -3.40 12.10
C LEU A 120 0.86 -2.22 12.09
N VAL A 121 0.40 -1.08 11.57
CA VAL A 121 1.04 0.22 11.82
C VAL A 121 0.49 0.74 13.15
N SER A 122 1.39 0.93 14.12
CA SER A 122 1.06 1.33 15.49
C SER A 122 1.33 2.81 15.71
N TYR A 123 1.06 3.30 16.92
CA TYR A 123 1.10 4.72 17.26
C TYR A 123 2.52 5.33 17.33
N CYS A 124 3.58 4.52 17.30
CA CYS A 124 4.99 4.92 17.36
C CYS A 124 5.38 5.68 18.65
N ARG A 125 4.83 6.86 18.91
CA ARG A 125 4.98 7.61 20.18
C ARG A 125 3.63 8.04 20.70
N ASP A 126 3.51 8.06 22.02
CA ASP A 126 2.25 8.33 22.71
C ASP A 126 1.91 9.83 22.77
N VAL A 127 1.82 10.49 21.62
CA VAL A 127 1.53 11.92 21.48
C VAL A 127 0.70 12.20 20.22
N ASP A 128 -0.16 13.22 20.26
CA ASP A 128 -1.10 13.53 19.18
C ASP A 128 -0.44 13.81 17.82
N LEU A 129 0.77 14.37 17.82
CA LEU A 129 1.52 14.61 16.59
C LEU A 129 1.81 13.30 15.83
N TYR A 130 2.23 12.26 16.55
CA TYR A 130 2.50 10.95 15.96
C TYR A 130 1.20 10.22 15.59
N GLN A 131 0.13 10.43 16.36
CA GLN A 131 -1.19 9.95 15.99
C GLN A 131 -1.64 10.54 14.65
N SER A 132 -1.40 11.83 14.42
CA SER A 132 -1.68 12.50 13.15
C SER A 132 -0.85 11.92 12.00
N TYR A 133 0.42 11.56 12.23
CA TYR A 133 1.24 10.90 11.20
C TYR A 133 0.66 9.55 10.77
N VAL A 134 0.25 8.72 11.72
CA VAL A 134 -0.37 7.40 11.45
C VAL A 134 -1.67 7.55 10.65
N LEU A 135 -2.52 8.51 11.03
CA LEU A 135 -3.77 8.77 10.33
C LEU A 135 -3.55 9.31 8.91
N GLN A 136 -2.54 10.16 8.72
CA GLN A 136 -2.17 10.65 7.39
C GLN A 136 -1.57 9.53 6.52
N GLU A 137 -0.76 8.64 7.09
CA GLU A 137 -0.24 7.45 6.39
C GLU A 137 -1.37 6.53 5.93
N TYR A 138 -2.35 6.26 6.80
CA TYR A 138 -3.58 5.53 6.45
C TYR A 138 -4.31 6.17 5.25
N LEU A 139 -4.49 7.49 5.26
CA LEU A 139 -5.15 8.19 4.15
C LEU A 139 -4.35 8.15 2.85
N ILE A 140 -3.02 8.03 2.89
CA ILE A 140 -2.21 7.88 1.68
C ILE A 140 -2.43 6.50 1.04
N TYR A 141 -2.57 5.42 1.82
CA TYR A 141 -3.00 4.14 1.27
C TYR A 141 -4.38 4.25 0.62
N LYS A 142 -5.34 4.90 1.29
CA LYS A 142 -6.69 5.14 0.74
C LYS A 142 -6.66 5.98 -0.54
N LEU A 143 -5.78 6.99 -0.60
CA LEU A 143 -5.54 7.79 -1.81
C LEU A 143 -5.09 6.92 -2.97
N TYR A 144 -4.12 6.04 -2.75
CA TYR A 144 -3.62 5.16 -3.81
C TYR A 144 -4.69 4.16 -4.29
N ASN A 145 -5.56 3.69 -3.39
CA ASN A 145 -6.71 2.85 -3.77
C ASN A 145 -7.67 3.55 -4.75
N CYS A 146 -7.76 4.89 -4.74
CA CYS A 146 -8.58 5.64 -5.70
C CYS A 146 -7.98 5.64 -7.12
N LEU A 147 -6.67 5.42 -7.25
CA LEU A 147 -5.95 5.49 -8.51
C LEU A 147 -5.84 4.13 -9.21
N THR A 148 -5.75 3.04 -8.44
CA THR A 148 -5.55 1.69 -8.98
C THR A 148 -5.98 0.59 -8.01
N PRO A 149 -6.55 -0.54 -8.48
CA PRO A 149 -6.80 -1.72 -7.66
C PRO A 149 -5.50 -2.46 -7.26
N ASN A 150 -4.40 -2.25 -8.01
CA ASN A 150 -3.05 -2.77 -7.74
C ASN A 150 -2.41 -1.98 -6.57
N SER A 151 -3.04 -2.09 -5.40
CA SER A 151 -2.73 -1.32 -4.21
C SER A 151 -3.07 -2.15 -2.97
N PHE A 152 -2.38 -1.92 -1.86
CA PHE A 152 -2.78 -2.51 -0.58
C PHE A 152 -4.05 -1.87 -0.06
N ARG A 153 -5.00 -2.69 0.39
CA ARG A 153 -6.11 -2.21 1.24
C ARG A 153 -5.64 -2.07 2.68
N VAL A 154 -6.26 -1.14 3.40
CA VAL A 154 -5.97 -0.87 4.81
C VAL A 154 -7.26 -0.73 5.60
N ARG A 155 -7.21 -1.12 6.88
CA ARG A 155 -8.35 -1.02 7.81
C ARG A 155 -7.92 -0.26 9.04
N LEU A 156 -8.51 0.93 9.24
CA LEU A 156 -8.27 1.73 10.45
C LEU A 156 -8.73 0.97 11.69
N ALA A 157 -8.00 1.12 12.78
CA ALA A 157 -8.32 0.48 14.05
C ALA A 157 -8.13 1.45 15.22
N HIS A 158 -9.04 1.40 16.18
CA HIS A 158 -8.91 2.03 17.48
C HIS A 158 -8.51 0.96 18.49
N ILE A 159 -7.28 1.05 18.99
CA ILE A 159 -6.59 -0.05 19.64
C ILE A 159 -6.25 0.31 21.08
N THR A 160 -6.68 -0.52 22.02
CA THR A 160 -6.23 -0.46 23.41
C THR A 160 -5.04 -1.40 23.57
N TYR A 161 -3.86 -0.87 23.86
CA TYR A 161 -2.64 -1.64 24.10
C TYR A 161 -2.49 -1.86 25.61
N THR A 162 -2.41 -3.13 26.02
CA THR A 162 -2.26 -3.52 27.43
C THR A 162 -1.04 -4.43 27.56
N ASP A 163 -0.18 -4.15 28.54
CA ASP A 163 0.98 -5.01 28.81
C ASP A 163 0.54 -6.30 29.51
N LEU A 164 0.95 -7.46 29.00
CA LEU A 164 0.71 -8.75 29.64
C LEU A 164 1.29 -8.81 31.06
N ASN A 165 2.40 -8.12 31.30
CA ASN A 165 3.14 -8.14 32.56
C ASN A 165 2.73 -7.00 33.52
N ASP A 166 2.00 -5.99 33.03
CA ASP A 166 1.52 -4.85 33.82
C ASP A 166 0.19 -4.33 33.24
N LYS A 167 -0.91 -4.94 33.67
CA LYS A 167 -2.27 -4.58 33.22
C LYS A 167 -2.76 -3.22 33.72
N SER A 168 -1.99 -2.54 34.58
CA SER A 168 -2.36 -1.20 35.08
C SER A 168 -2.10 -0.08 34.07
N LYS A 169 -1.33 -0.37 33.00
CA LYS A 169 -0.97 0.58 31.96
C LYS A 169 -1.64 0.22 30.65
N GLU A 170 -2.63 1.04 30.28
CA GLU A 170 -3.29 0.95 28.99
C GLU A 170 -3.07 2.23 28.19
N VAL A 171 -2.81 2.07 26.90
CA VAL A 171 -2.71 3.19 25.96
C VAL A 171 -3.71 2.93 24.85
N THR A 172 -4.61 3.87 24.61
CA THR A 172 -5.58 3.76 23.51
C THR A 172 -5.21 4.73 22.39
N ARG A 173 -4.92 4.19 21.20
CA ARG A 173 -4.48 4.97 20.03
C ARG A 173 -5.04 4.36 18.74
N TYR A 174 -5.13 5.18 17.70
CA TYR A 174 -5.40 4.65 16.37
C TYR A 174 -4.13 4.04 15.77
N GLY A 175 -4.32 2.90 15.11
CA GLY A 175 -3.39 2.28 14.19
C GLY A 175 -4.15 1.77 12.97
N PHE A 176 -3.49 1.04 12.08
CA PHE A 176 -4.20 0.40 10.98
C PHE A 176 -3.55 -0.90 10.54
N LEU A 177 -4.39 -1.82 10.08
CA LEU A 177 -3.98 -3.09 9.49
C LEU A 177 -3.75 -2.90 7.99
N ILE A 178 -2.74 -3.56 7.46
CA ILE A 178 -2.45 -3.61 6.02
C ILE A 178 -2.75 -5.02 5.52
N GLU A 179 -3.40 -5.10 4.36
CA GLU A 179 -3.64 -6.33 3.61
C GLU A 179 -2.33 -7.13 3.41
N ASP A 180 -2.42 -8.44 3.49
CA ASP A 180 -1.28 -9.32 3.23
C ASP A 180 -0.84 -9.27 1.76
N ASP A 181 0.46 -9.50 1.52
CA ASP A 181 1.08 -9.35 0.19
C ASP A 181 0.47 -10.32 -0.83
N ASP A 182 0.35 -11.60 -0.45
CA ASP A 182 -0.17 -12.65 -1.33
C ASP A 182 -1.66 -12.45 -1.58
N ILE A 183 -2.38 -12.01 -0.54
CA ILE A 183 -3.81 -11.69 -0.59
C ILE A 183 -4.08 -10.49 -1.51
N MET A 184 -3.23 -9.45 -1.46
CA MET A 184 -3.29 -8.28 -2.33
C MET A 184 -3.00 -8.67 -3.79
N ALA A 185 -1.99 -9.50 -4.03
CA ALA A 185 -1.68 -10.00 -5.37
C ALA A 185 -2.84 -10.84 -5.93
N ALA A 186 -3.33 -11.82 -5.16
CA ALA A 186 -4.42 -12.71 -5.55
C ALA A 186 -5.71 -11.95 -5.85
N ARG A 187 -6.05 -10.92 -5.06
CA ARG A 187 -7.22 -10.05 -5.31
C ARG A 187 -7.16 -9.37 -6.68
N ASN A 188 -5.95 -9.05 -7.16
CA ASN A 188 -5.75 -8.46 -8.47
C ASN A 188 -5.63 -9.51 -9.58
N GLY A 189 -5.69 -10.81 -9.28
CA GLY A 189 -5.45 -11.88 -10.23
C GLY A 189 -3.97 -12.05 -10.60
N ALA A 190 -3.07 -11.70 -9.66
CA ALA A 190 -1.63 -11.76 -9.80
C ALA A 190 -0.99 -12.60 -8.68
N VAL A 191 0.32 -12.82 -8.77
CA VAL A 191 1.15 -13.38 -7.70
C VAL A 191 2.24 -12.39 -7.30
N ILE A 192 2.81 -12.55 -6.11
CA ILE A 192 4.00 -11.79 -5.72
C ILE A 192 5.17 -12.21 -6.60
N SER A 193 5.83 -11.23 -7.20
CA SER A 193 7.02 -11.44 -8.02
C SER A 193 8.28 -11.25 -7.19
N GLU A 194 9.17 -12.23 -7.23
CA GLU A 194 10.53 -12.13 -6.68
C GLU A 194 11.56 -11.64 -7.72
N THR A 195 11.08 -11.23 -8.90
CA THR A 195 11.94 -10.80 -10.01
C THR A 195 12.78 -9.59 -9.60
N LEU A 196 14.10 -9.72 -9.77
CA LEU A 196 15.03 -8.60 -9.65
C LEU A 196 15.04 -7.81 -10.95
N LEU A 197 14.55 -6.57 -10.91
CA LEU A 197 14.51 -5.72 -12.09
C LEU A 197 15.80 -4.89 -12.17
N PRO A 198 16.53 -4.89 -13.30
CA PRO A 198 17.68 -4.02 -13.46
C PRO A 198 17.29 -2.54 -13.54
N HIS A 199 16.04 -2.25 -13.93
CA HIS A 199 15.59 -0.89 -14.21
C HIS A 199 14.06 -0.75 -14.20
N GLN A 200 13.56 0.49 -14.04
CA GLN A 200 12.12 0.79 -13.95
C GLN A 200 11.35 0.45 -15.24
N ASP A 201 11.99 0.55 -16.41
CA ASP A 201 11.39 0.25 -17.72
C ASP A 201 11.07 -1.24 -17.95
N ARG A 202 11.39 -2.09 -16.98
CA ARG A 202 11.01 -3.50 -16.94
C ARG A 202 9.67 -3.74 -16.23
N CYS A 203 9.01 -2.69 -15.76
CA CYS A 203 7.63 -2.73 -15.31
C CYS A 203 6.65 -2.44 -16.45
N ASP A 204 5.39 -2.82 -16.26
CA ASP A 204 4.30 -2.31 -17.08
C ASP A 204 4.26 -0.76 -17.00
N LEU A 205 4.30 -0.11 -18.16
CA LEU A 205 4.52 1.34 -18.25
C LEU A 205 3.33 2.16 -17.72
N ALA A 206 2.10 1.72 -18.00
CA ALA A 206 0.91 2.47 -17.57
C ALA A 206 0.78 2.48 -16.04
N THR A 207 1.01 1.33 -15.41
CA THR A 207 1.01 1.22 -13.95
C THR A 207 2.21 1.90 -13.30
N LEU A 208 3.39 1.85 -13.93
CA LEU A 208 4.57 2.60 -13.51
C LEU A 208 4.34 4.11 -13.55
N ASP A 209 3.66 4.63 -14.58
CA ASP A 209 3.36 6.05 -14.69
C ASP A 209 2.43 6.51 -13.55
N ILE A 210 1.42 5.70 -13.18
CA ILE A 210 0.56 5.95 -12.01
C ILE A 210 1.38 5.93 -10.71
N PHE A 211 2.21 4.91 -10.54
CA PHE A 211 3.11 4.76 -9.38
C PHE A 211 3.99 5.99 -9.19
N THR A 212 4.70 6.42 -10.25
CA THR A 212 5.70 7.49 -10.16
C THR A 212 5.06 8.85 -9.93
N LEU A 213 3.93 9.15 -10.58
CA LEU A 213 3.18 10.40 -10.33
C LEU A 213 2.51 10.41 -8.95
N PHE A 214 2.08 9.26 -8.43
CA PHE A 214 1.59 9.15 -7.05
C PHE A 214 2.69 9.45 -6.03
N GLN A 215 3.87 8.82 -6.17
CA GLN A 215 5.00 9.08 -5.29
C GLN A 215 5.42 10.56 -5.36
N TYR A 216 5.42 11.16 -6.56
CA TYR A 216 5.64 12.59 -6.73
C TYR A 216 4.55 13.43 -6.04
N MET A 217 3.26 13.07 -6.17
CA MET A 217 2.15 13.78 -5.53
C MET A 217 2.34 13.88 -4.02
N ILE A 218 2.69 12.77 -3.37
CA ILE A 218 2.90 12.73 -1.92
C ILE A 218 4.29 13.21 -1.49
N GLY A 219 5.19 13.51 -2.44
CA GLY A 219 6.56 13.93 -2.15
C GLY A 219 7.38 12.82 -1.50
N ASN A 220 7.17 11.57 -1.93
CA ASN A 220 7.92 10.42 -1.49
C ASN A 220 9.08 10.14 -2.47
N THR A 221 10.29 10.13 -1.93
CA THR A 221 11.52 9.78 -2.67
C THR A 221 12.18 8.51 -2.13
N ASP A 222 11.64 7.94 -1.04
CA ASP A 222 12.18 6.78 -0.36
C ASP A 222 11.65 5.47 -0.94
N TRP A 223 11.87 5.26 -2.24
CA TRP A 223 11.49 4.03 -2.94
C TRP A 223 12.50 3.73 -4.05
N TRP A 224 12.67 2.46 -4.39
CA TRP A 224 13.54 2.05 -5.50
C TRP A 224 13.01 0.76 -6.13
N ILE A 225 12.74 0.76 -7.44
CA ILE A 225 12.26 -0.45 -8.14
C ILE A 225 13.43 -1.34 -8.58
N ALA A 226 14.56 -0.74 -8.93
CA ALA A 226 15.69 -1.48 -9.47
C ALA A 226 16.48 -2.22 -8.36
N ALA A 227 16.94 -3.42 -8.70
CA ALA A 227 17.91 -4.17 -7.94
C ALA A 227 19.29 -3.46 -7.97
N PRO A 228 20.13 -3.64 -6.93
CA PRO A 228 19.90 -4.47 -5.75
C PRO A 228 19.09 -3.77 -4.63
N LYS A 229 18.70 -2.49 -4.78
CA LYS A 229 18.14 -1.70 -3.67
C LYS A 229 16.69 -2.06 -3.32
N MET A 230 15.83 -2.26 -4.33
CA MET A 230 14.41 -2.69 -4.20
C MET A 230 13.73 -2.30 -2.86
N HIS A 231 13.30 -1.05 -2.76
CA HIS A 231 12.89 -0.44 -1.49
C HIS A 231 11.47 0.12 -1.54
N ASN A 232 10.68 -0.13 -0.47
CA ASN A 232 9.30 0.35 -0.27
C ASN A 232 8.34 0.05 -1.45
N ILE A 233 8.60 -1.08 -2.11
CA ILE A 233 7.80 -1.60 -3.22
C ILE A 233 7.64 -3.12 -3.10
N LYS A 234 6.48 -3.61 -3.52
CA LYS A 234 6.28 -5.00 -3.94
C LYS A 234 6.14 -5.02 -5.45
N LEU A 235 6.55 -6.13 -6.05
CA LEU A 235 6.23 -6.43 -7.43
C LEU A 235 5.15 -7.50 -7.44
N ILE A 236 4.13 -7.30 -8.26
CA ILE A 236 3.18 -8.36 -8.61
C ILE A 236 3.30 -8.66 -10.08
N GLU A 237 3.13 -9.92 -10.46
CA GLU A 237 3.19 -10.35 -11.85
C GLU A 237 1.92 -11.10 -12.26
N PHE A 238 1.57 -10.88 -13.53
CA PHE A 238 0.47 -11.53 -14.20
C PHE A 238 1.06 -12.44 -15.28
N ASP A 239 0.41 -13.55 -15.56
CA ASP A 239 0.89 -14.49 -16.58
C ASP A 239 1.12 -13.79 -17.93
N GLY A 240 2.34 -13.94 -18.46
CA GLY A 240 2.79 -13.34 -19.72
C GLY A 240 2.90 -11.80 -19.75
N LYS A 241 2.82 -11.08 -18.63
CA LYS A 241 2.91 -9.61 -18.59
C LYS A 241 4.13 -9.12 -17.81
N LEU A 242 4.48 -7.85 -18.02
CA LEU A 242 5.51 -7.19 -17.23
C LEU A 242 5.04 -6.99 -15.77
N PRO A 243 5.95 -7.05 -14.78
CA PRO A 243 5.63 -6.81 -13.38
C PRO A 243 5.05 -5.41 -13.13
N VAL A 244 4.16 -5.32 -12.15
CA VAL A 244 3.53 -4.08 -11.69
C VAL A 244 4.10 -3.71 -10.31
N PRO A 245 4.62 -2.49 -10.13
CA PRO A 245 5.07 -2.03 -8.83
C PRO A 245 3.90 -1.56 -7.95
N VAL A 246 3.86 -2.06 -6.72
CA VAL A 246 2.89 -1.68 -5.68
C VAL A 246 3.64 -1.01 -4.53
N PRO A 247 3.43 0.29 -4.27
CA PRO A 247 4.14 1.01 -3.22
C PRO A 247 3.55 0.70 -1.85
N TYR A 248 4.40 0.75 -0.82
CA TYR A 248 4.01 0.69 0.59
C TYR A 248 5.01 1.46 1.45
N ASP A 249 4.72 1.65 2.74
CA ASP A 249 5.52 2.45 3.70
C ASP A 249 5.60 3.93 3.29
N PHE A 250 4.62 4.73 3.74
CA PHE A 250 4.42 6.11 3.25
C PHE A 250 4.83 7.18 4.25
N ASP A 251 5.51 6.81 5.32
CA ASP A 251 5.86 7.72 6.40
C ASP A 251 6.93 8.75 6.02
N TYR A 252 7.86 8.34 5.16
CA TYR A 252 8.91 9.18 4.58
C TYR A 252 8.42 9.98 3.35
N CYS A 253 7.34 10.75 3.52
CA CYS A 253 6.84 11.60 2.44
C CYS A 253 6.52 13.04 2.84
N GLY A 254 6.61 13.92 1.86
CA GLY A 254 6.29 15.34 1.98
C GLY A 254 4.84 15.63 2.34
N ALA A 255 3.89 14.75 2.08
CA ALA A 255 2.49 14.94 2.46
C ALA A 255 2.33 14.94 3.99
N ILE A 256 2.90 13.93 4.65
CA ILE A 256 2.91 13.78 6.12
C ILE A 256 3.87 14.78 6.75
N ASN A 257 5.10 14.88 6.21
CA ASN A 257 6.19 15.67 6.78
C ASN A 257 6.40 15.34 8.27
N ALA A 258 6.62 14.06 8.52
CA ALA A 258 7.02 13.59 9.82
C ALA A 258 8.34 14.28 10.24
N ASN A 259 8.47 14.62 11.51
CA ASN A 259 9.66 15.34 12.00
C ASN A 259 10.97 14.55 11.89
N TYR A 260 10.87 13.22 11.78
CA TYR A 260 12.00 12.33 11.52
C TYR A 260 12.27 12.11 10.02
N ALA A 261 11.35 12.50 9.14
CA ALA A 261 11.49 12.25 7.71
C ALA A 261 12.48 13.24 7.08
N VAL A 262 13.48 12.69 6.40
CA VAL A 262 14.48 13.45 5.65
C VAL A 262 14.49 12.98 4.19
N PRO A 263 14.89 13.84 3.23
CA PRO A 263 15.07 13.40 1.86
C PRO A 263 16.01 12.21 1.74
N THR A 264 15.80 11.37 0.74
CA THR A 264 16.79 10.37 0.35
C THR A 264 18.12 11.06 0.07
N ALA A 265 19.22 10.43 0.51
CA ALA A 265 20.57 10.94 0.27
C ALA A 265 20.81 11.22 -1.22
N ASP A 266 21.70 12.17 -1.49
CA ASP A 266 22.17 12.56 -2.84
C ASP A 266 21.13 13.24 -3.75
N LEU A 267 19.91 13.50 -3.26
CA LEU A 267 18.94 14.33 -3.98
C LEU A 267 19.22 15.84 -3.77
N PRO A 268 18.98 16.69 -4.79
CA PRO A 268 19.23 18.14 -4.69
C PRO A 268 18.11 18.89 -3.92
N ILE A 269 17.45 18.22 -2.98
CA ILE A 269 16.37 18.77 -2.15
C ILE A 269 16.77 18.76 -0.68
N LYS A 270 16.32 19.77 0.08
CA LYS A 270 16.71 19.94 1.49
C LYS A 270 15.62 19.51 2.48
N SER A 271 14.42 19.24 1.98
CA SER A 271 13.27 18.87 2.79
C SER A 271 12.38 17.91 2.03
N VAL A 272 11.76 16.96 2.74
CA VAL A 272 10.72 16.09 2.17
C VAL A 272 9.52 16.88 1.61
N ARG A 273 9.33 18.13 2.04
CA ARG A 273 8.30 19.02 1.46
C ARG A 273 8.64 19.47 0.04
N GLU A 274 9.89 19.36 -0.40
CA GLU A 274 10.30 19.63 -1.77
C GLU A 274 10.09 18.38 -2.62
N ARG A 275 9.16 18.44 -3.58
CA ARG A 275 8.95 17.31 -4.50
C ARG A 275 10.12 17.20 -5.46
N TYR A 276 10.64 15.99 -5.59
CA TYR A 276 11.64 15.64 -6.60
C TYR A 276 11.16 14.43 -7.38
N PHE A 277 11.24 14.49 -8.70
CA PHE A 277 10.78 13.41 -9.58
C PHE A 277 11.95 12.46 -9.83
N ILE A 278 11.76 11.18 -9.55
CA ILE A 278 12.77 10.13 -9.79
C ILE A 278 12.21 8.97 -10.64
N GLY A 279 11.06 9.20 -11.29
CA GLY A 279 10.44 8.22 -12.18
C GLY A 279 11.16 8.12 -13.52
N TYR A 280 10.88 7.03 -14.25
CA TYR A 280 11.43 6.76 -15.57
C TYR A 280 11.14 7.88 -16.59
N CYS A 281 12.09 8.16 -17.47
CA CYS A 281 11.88 9.10 -18.55
C CYS A 281 10.85 8.61 -19.57
N ARG A 282 9.90 9.47 -19.91
CA ARG A 282 8.93 9.25 -20.98
C ARG A 282 9.20 10.24 -22.10
N VAL A 283 8.82 9.86 -23.32
CA VAL A 283 8.69 10.85 -24.39
C VAL A 283 7.70 11.93 -23.96
N ARG A 284 7.87 13.16 -24.47
CA ARG A 284 6.94 14.25 -24.17
C ARG A 284 5.51 13.84 -24.53
N GLY A 285 4.59 14.08 -23.60
CA GLY A 285 3.20 13.61 -23.68
C GLY A 285 2.97 12.23 -23.06
N GLY A 286 4.01 11.47 -22.73
CA GLY A 286 3.90 10.11 -22.21
C GLY A 286 3.18 9.97 -20.86
N TYR A 287 3.04 11.07 -20.11
CA TYR A 287 2.29 11.10 -18.83
C TYR A 287 0.85 11.61 -18.96
N GLU A 288 0.36 11.99 -20.14
CA GLU A 288 -0.94 12.66 -20.31
C GLU A 288 -2.12 11.83 -19.81
N THR A 289 -2.13 10.53 -20.10
CA THR A 289 -3.18 9.61 -19.64
C THR A 289 -3.21 9.56 -18.11
N THR A 290 -2.04 9.50 -17.47
CA THR A 290 -1.94 9.49 -16.02
C THR A 290 -2.33 10.84 -15.42
N VAL A 291 -1.91 11.96 -16.02
CA VAL A 291 -2.34 13.30 -15.59
C VAL A 291 -3.87 13.44 -15.66
N ALA A 292 -4.51 12.91 -16.71
CA ALA A 292 -5.96 12.89 -16.84
C ALA A 292 -6.61 12.08 -15.71
N LEU A 293 -6.10 10.89 -15.39
CA LEU A 293 -6.56 10.07 -14.26
C LEU A 293 -6.49 10.83 -12.92
N PHE A 294 -5.37 11.50 -12.62
CA PHE A 294 -5.25 12.28 -11.38
C PHE A 294 -6.26 13.43 -11.33
N ASN A 295 -6.49 14.12 -12.46
CA ASN A 295 -7.49 15.18 -12.52
C ASN A 295 -8.92 14.65 -12.33
N GLU A 296 -9.24 13.49 -12.92
CA GLU A 296 -10.52 12.81 -12.72
C GLU A 296 -10.75 12.46 -11.24
N LYS A 297 -9.72 11.88 -10.59
CA LYS A 297 -9.81 11.47 -9.17
C LYS A 297 -9.62 12.60 -8.17
N ARG A 298 -9.37 13.84 -8.62
CA ARG A 298 -9.01 14.96 -7.74
C ARG A 298 -10.01 15.18 -6.63
N ASN A 299 -11.31 15.27 -6.94
CA ASN A 299 -12.32 15.52 -5.91
C ASN A 299 -12.42 14.36 -4.92
N THR A 300 -12.44 13.11 -5.41
CA THR A 300 -12.43 11.91 -4.57
C THR A 300 -11.25 11.92 -3.60
N ILE A 301 -10.06 12.27 -4.08
CA ILE A 301 -8.85 12.37 -3.24
C ILE A 301 -8.99 13.47 -2.18
N TYR A 302 -9.53 14.64 -2.53
CA TYR A 302 -9.69 15.73 -1.57
C TYR A 302 -10.74 15.39 -0.51
N ASP A 303 -11.80 14.69 -0.90
CA ASP A 303 -12.89 14.33 -0.02
C ASP A 303 -12.46 13.28 1.01
N LEU A 304 -11.48 12.41 0.69
CA LEU A 304 -10.83 11.53 1.69
C LEU A 304 -10.32 12.32 2.90
N TYR A 305 -9.79 13.53 2.71
CA TYR A 305 -9.26 14.34 3.81
C TYR A 305 -10.33 15.25 4.43
N ARG A 306 -11.22 15.82 3.62
CA ARG A 306 -12.29 16.71 4.10
C ARG A 306 -13.25 15.98 5.03
N GLN A 307 -13.62 14.75 4.68
CA GLN A 307 -14.59 13.93 5.40
C GLN A 307 -13.97 13.10 6.53
N PHE A 308 -12.66 13.22 6.76
CA PHE A 308 -11.97 12.45 7.78
C PHE A 308 -11.81 13.24 9.08
N ASP A 309 -12.70 12.99 10.03
CA ASP A 309 -12.84 13.80 11.25
C ASP A 309 -11.75 13.57 12.31
N LEU A 310 -10.91 12.55 12.13
CA LEU A 310 -9.84 12.21 13.08
C LEU A 310 -8.55 13.03 12.89
N ILE A 311 -8.49 13.86 11.85
CA ILE A 311 -7.38 14.80 11.61
C ILE A 311 -7.91 16.23 11.81
N ASP A 312 -7.11 17.07 12.47
CA ASP A 312 -7.48 18.46 12.72
C ASP A 312 -7.51 19.31 11.42
N GLU A 313 -8.30 20.39 11.47
CA GLU A 313 -8.51 21.27 10.32
C GLU A 313 -7.24 21.97 9.81
N LYS A 314 -6.26 22.23 10.69
CA LYS A 314 -4.97 22.81 10.26
C LYS A 314 -4.19 21.79 9.44
N SER A 315 -4.09 20.55 9.92
CA SER A 315 -3.45 19.46 9.18
C SER A 315 -4.14 19.20 7.83
N LYS A 316 -5.48 19.16 7.79
CA LYS A 316 -6.25 19.06 6.53
C LYS A 316 -5.91 20.20 5.56
N LYS A 317 -5.92 21.46 6.01
CA LYS A 317 -5.56 22.61 5.16
C LYS A 317 -4.14 22.50 4.62
N MET A 318 -3.18 22.09 5.46
CA MET A 318 -1.78 21.96 5.05
C MET A 318 -1.58 20.90 3.97
N ILE A 319 -2.17 19.72 4.12
CA ILE A 319 -2.03 18.63 3.13
C ILE A 319 -2.78 18.93 1.83
N LEU A 320 -3.97 19.52 1.90
CA LEU A 320 -4.70 19.93 0.70
C LEU A 320 -3.96 21.03 -0.07
N ALA A 321 -3.39 22.02 0.62
CA ALA A 321 -2.53 23.02 0.00
C ALA A 321 -1.23 22.42 -0.57
N TYR A 322 -0.73 21.32 0.03
CA TYR A 322 0.38 20.55 -0.52
C TYR A 322 -0.02 19.91 -1.85
N PHE A 323 -1.19 19.27 -1.93
CA PHE A 323 -1.73 18.67 -3.16
C PHE A 323 -2.08 19.70 -4.22
N ASP A 324 -2.58 20.88 -3.86
CA ASP A 324 -2.82 21.96 -4.83
C ASP A 324 -1.55 22.31 -5.61
N ARG A 325 -0.36 22.28 -4.96
CA ARG A 325 0.91 22.50 -5.66
C ARG A 325 1.27 21.37 -6.62
N PHE A 326 0.87 20.13 -6.34
CA PHE A 326 1.01 19.01 -7.28
C PHE A 326 0.13 19.24 -8.51
N TYR A 327 -1.16 19.54 -8.33
CA TYR A 327 -2.07 19.80 -9.45
C TYR A 327 -1.65 21.02 -10.26
N LYS A 328 -1.13 22.08 -9.62
CA LYS A 328 -0.52 23.23 -10.33
C LYS A 328 0.69 22.83 -11.18
N THR A 329 1.44 21.81 -10.77
CA THR A 329 2.60 21.31 -11.51
C THR A 329 2.17 20.49 -12.71
N ILE A 330 1.32 19.47 -12.49
CA ILE A 330 0.94 18.54 -13.56
C ILE A 330 0.03 19.17 -14.62
N ASN A 331 -0.72 20.22 -14.26
CA ASN A 331 -1.63 20.93 -15.17
C ASN A 331 -1.02 22.19 -15.81
N ASN A 332 0.28 22.43 -15.61
CA ASN A 332 0.98 23.53 -16.27
C ASN A 332 2.10 22.95 -17.14
N PRO A 333 2.01 23.04 -18.49
CA PRO A 333 2.99 22.42 -19.38
C PRO A 333 4.46 22.81 -19.09
N LYS A 334 4.71 24.09 -18.75
CA LYS A 334 6.05 24.56 -18.41
C LYS A 334 6.56 23.94 -17.10
N GLN A 335 5.69 23.78 -16.11
CA GLN A 335 6.07 23.15 -14.83
C GLN A 335 6.21 21.63 -14.96
N LEU A 336 5.35 20.98 -15.74
CA LEU A 336 5.45 19.55 -16.04
C LEU A 336 6.79 19.25 -16.74
N GLU A 337 7.15 20.04 -17.76
CA GLU A 337 8.47 19.96 -18.40
C GLU A 337 9.60 20.12 -17.38
N LYS A 338 9.58 21.21 -16.61
CA LYS A 338 10.65 21.54 -15.67
C LYS A 338 10.79 20.54 -14.52
N LYS A 339 9.68 20.01 -14.00
CA LYS A 339 9.66 19.24 -12.75
C LYS A 339 9.63 17.74 -12.95
N ILE A 340 9.09 17.27 -14.07
CA ILE A 340 8.94 15.85 -14.39
C ILE A 340 9.89 15.47 -15.53
N TYR A 341 9.68 16.01 -16.74
CA TYR A 341 10.46 15.57 -17.92
C TYR A 341 11.95 15.91 -17.82
N ASN A 342 12.34 17.04 -17.23
CA ASN A 342 13.75 17.41 -17.07
C ASN A 342 14.45 16.74 -15.87
N ASN A 343 13.70 16.11 -14.96
CA ASN A 343 14.24 15.49 -13.74
C ASN A 343 14.09 13.97 -13.72
N CYS A 344 13.51 13.37 -14.76
CA CYS A 344 13.30 11.93 -14.83
C CYS A 344 14.63 11.16 -14.86
N GLN A 345 14.58 9.89 -14.46
CA GLN A 345 15.73 9.01 -14.51
C GLN A 345 15.84 8.36 -15.89
N VAL A 346 17.00 8.54 -16.53
CA VAL A 346 17.39 7.89 -17.77
C VAL A 346 18.22 6.65 -17.42
N SER A 347 17.97 5.51 -18.05
CA SER A 347 19.05 4.56 -18.31
C SER A 347 19.30 4.47 -19.83
N HIS A 348 20.53 4.86 -20.20
CA HIS A 348 21.25 4.63 -21.45
C HIS A 348 20.57 4.92 -22.83
N ASN A 349 21.13 5.93 -23.52
CA ASN A 349 21.60 5.92 -24.93
C ASN A 349 20.86 5.08 -25.99
N HIS A 350 19.53 5.15 -26.09
CA HIS A 350 18.84 4.68 -27.30
C HIS A 350 17.87 5.68 -27.94
N LEU A 351 17.78 6.92 -27.46
CA LEU A 351 16.81 7.91 -27.96
C LEU A 351 17.41 9.19 -28.56
N HIS A 352 18.70 9.19 -28.94
CA HIS A 352 19.30 10.29 -29.72
C HIS A 352 19.78 9.90 -31.12
N HIS A 353 19.41 8.73 -31.64
CA HIS A 353 19.61 8.38 -33.04
C HIS A 353 18.32 7.95 -33.72
N ALA A 354 17.42 8.91 -33.90
CA ALA A 354 16.42 8.84 -34.97
C ALA A 354 16.00 10.26 -35.39
N ARG A 355 16.85 10.83 -36.26
CA ARG A 355 16.65 11.96 -37.17
C ARG A 355 16.57 13.37 -36.59
#